data_AF-Q23UH6-F1
#
_entry.id   AF-Q23UH6-F1
#
_cell.length_a   1.000
_cell.length_b   1.000
_cell.length_c   1.000
_cell.angle_alpha   90.00
_cell.angle_beta   90.00
_cell.angle_gamma   90.00
#
_symmetry.space_group_name_H-M   'P 1'
#
loop_
_entity.id
_entity.type
_entity.pdbx_description
1 polymer ?
#
loop_
_entity_poly.entity_id
_entity_poly.type
_entity_poly.pdbx_seq_one_letter_code
_entity_poly.pdbx_strand_id
1 'polypeptide(L)'
;MKYILAVQIILLCTFSVVLAADLVVGNSVACGNGSNCSTCGSQINPNLYLAFTYISGSDCQYKNCNSLVPKAFPIDTWVCKSCAGTSTILGNGIYVDTSNNMCVGSCPSGQYADDSTNNLCTNIPVTPGNSVACSTDGSTCSGCGSTSALQNQFTYVSGNNCKVTDCTVSGSGASGVAVNGWICQSCNGIKNSGVAAGAQFNGSTCVASCDAGKVANAANNWTCTQAAAPGNSVACSTDGSTCSGCGSTTGVQNLFTHVSGNNCRVADCTAGGAGASGITPNGWICNSCNGITGTAVGAGAQLNGSTCSASCPTGYYANAATGWSCTQIPSGNPVACSTDGSTCSGCGSTTAVQNLFKYVSGNNCKVADCGVNGAGASGQTPNGWICNSCNGVAGSKVAAGNLLNGSSCSAACSDGQTATAASNWVCQAGNQGTASTTNKNLLAVILVLQFISFIL
;
A
#
# COMPACT_ATOMS: atom_id res chain seq x y z
N MET A 1 -23.04 88.62 -45.79
CA MET A 1 -23.15 88.41 -44.32
C MET A 1 -24.47 87.71 -43.89
N LYS A 2 -25.00 86.75 -44.66
CA LYS A 2 -26.19 85.96 -44.27
C LYS A 2 -25.90 84.47 -43.99
N TYR A 3 -24.65 84.03 -44.17
CA TYR A 3 -24.25 82.62 -44.03
C TYR A 3 -23.48 82.29 -42.74
N ILE A 4 -23.16 83.28 -41.89
CA ILE A 4 -22.39 83.05 -40.64
C ILE A 4 -23.31 82.76 -39.45
N LEU A 5 -24.56 83.24 -39.47
CA LEU A 5 -25.49 83.05 -38.34
C LEU A 5 -26.12 81.64 -38.29
N ALA A 6 -26.27 80.96 -39.43
CA ALA A 6 -26.85 79.61 -39.48
C ALA A 6 -25.85 78.54 -38.99
N VAL A 7 -24.55 78.75 -39.19
CA VAL A 7 -23.52 77.79 -38.77
C VAL A 7 -23.28 77.87 -37.25
N GLN A 8 -23.40 79.05 -36.62
CA GLN A 8 -23.30 79.16 -35.16
C GLN A 8 -24.50 78.55 -34.42
N ILE A 9 -25.72 78.66 -34.95
CA ILE A 9 -26.91 78.07 -34.29
C ILE A 9 -26.92 76.54 -34.40
N ILE A 10 -26.46 75.98 -35.54
CA ILE A 10 -26.33 74.52 -35.67
C ILE A 10 -25.21 73.99 -34.78
N LEU A 11 -24.07 74.70 -34.65
CA LEU A 11 -22.97 74.29 -33.78
C LEU A 11 -23.33 74.36 -32.28
N LEU A 12 -24.21 75.30 -31.88
CA LEU A 12 -24.73 75.41 -30.51
C LEU A 12 -25.83 74.38 -30.20
N CYS A 13 -26.65 73.97 -31.17
CA CYS A 13 -27.64 72.90 -30.97
C CYS A 13 -27.02 71.49 -30.98
N THR A 14 -25.90 71.26 -31.66
CA THR A 14 -25.22 69.96 -31.63
C THR A 14 -24.31 69.76 -30.42
N PHE A 15 -23.92 70.83 -29.71
CA PHE A 15 -23.11 70.72 -28.49
C PHE A 15 -23.93 70.52 -27.21
N SER A 16 -25.26 70.72 -27.23
CA SER A 16 -26.14 70.42 -26.08
C SER A 16 -26.68 68.99 -26.08
N VAL A 17 -26.34 68.18 -27.09
CA VAL A 17 -26.40 66.72 -26.97
C VAL A 17 -25.09 66.22 -26.37
N VAL A 18 -24.66 66.83 -25.26
CA VAL A 18 -23.86 66.07 -24.29
C VAL A 18 -24.82 65.00 -23.82
N LEU A 19 -24.55 63.77 -24.27
CA LEU A 19 -25.20 62.53 -23.84
C LEU A 19 -25.69 62.69 -22.40
N ALA A 20 -26.99 62.93 -22.22
CA ALA A 20 -27.63 62.63 -20.96
C ALA A 20 -27.51 61.12 -20.85
N ALA A 21 -26.39 60.65 -20.27
CA ALA A 21 -26.23 59.25 -19.95
C ALA A 21 -27.46 58.89 -19.12
N ASP A 22 -28.28 57.97 -19.62
CA ASP A 22 -29.52 57.57 -18.99
C ASP A 22 -29.25 57.36 -17.50
N LEU A 23 -30.00 58.06 -16.65
CA LEU A 23 -29.81 57.95 -15.21
C LEU A 23 -30.23 56.54 -14.80
N VAL A 24 -29.25 55.67 -14.57
CA VAL A 24 -29.52 54.33 -14.05
C VAL A 24 -29.65 54.44 -12.54
N VAL A 25 -30.90 54.39 -12.08
CA VAL A 25 -31.25 54.36 -10.66
C VAL A 25 -31.02 52.95 -10.12
N GLY A 26 -30.53 52.85 -8.88
CA GLY A 26 -30.33 51.56 -8.23
C GLY A 26 -31.64 50.87 -7.84
N ASN A 27 -31.52 49.62 -7.42
CA ASN A 27 -32.53 48.81 -6.77
C ASN A 27 -32.81 49.31 -5.34
N SER A 28 -34.02 49.00 -4.84
CA SER A 28 -34.40 49.29 -3.45
C SER A 28 -33.53 48.53 -2.45
N VAL A 29 -33.04 49.23 -1.43
CA VAL A 29 -32.29 48.65 -0.30
C VAL A 29 -32.86 49.14 1.02
N ALA A 30 -33.01 48.22 1.98
CA ALA A 30 -33.55 48.49 3.31
C ALA A 30 -32.47 49.09 4.24
N CYS A 31 -32.07 50.33 3.98
CA CYS A 31 -31.03 51.03 4.75
C CYS A 31 -31.52 52.29 5.46
N GLY A 32 -32.77 52.71 5.29
CA GLY A 32 -33.38 53.88 5.93
C GLY A 32 -33.90 53.64 7.35
N ASN A 33 -34.35 54.70 8.02
CA ASN A 33 -34.82 54.69 9.42
C ASN A 33 -36.34 54.74 9.58
N GLY A 34 -37.10 54.38 8.55
CA GLY A 34 -38.57 54.47 8.54
C GLY A 34 -39.13 55.77 7.96
N SER A 35 -38.32 56.82 7.83
CA SER A 35 -38.79 58.15 7.37
C SER A 35 -37.84 58.86 6.40
N ASN A 36 -36.58 58.44 6.34
CA ASN A 36 -35.58 58.96 5.41
C ASN A 36 -34.42 57.96 5.24
N CYS A 37 -33.44 58.32 4.41
CA CYS A 37 -32.26 57.49 4.11
C CYS A 37 -31.04 57.80 4.98
N SER A 38 -31.18 58.48 6.12
CA SER A 38 -30.02 58.99 6.90
C SER A 38 -29.06 57.91 7.38
N THR A 39 -29.48 56.65 7.39
CA THR A 39 -28.70 55.48 7.78
C THR A 39 -28.01 54.78 6.59
N CYS A 40 -28.33 55.15 5.34
CA CYS A 40 -27.62 54.74 4.14
C CYS A 40 -26.35 55.61 4.00
N GLY A 41 -25.13 55.05 4.07
CA GLY A 41 -23.88 55.83 4.07
C GLY A 41 -23.07 55.80 5.36
N SER A 42 -23.68 55.46 6.49
CA SER A 42 -23.12 55.71 7.83
C SER A 42 -21.80 54.99 8.13
N GLN A 43 -21.44 53.96 7.38
CA GLN A 43 -20.29 53.10 7.70
C GLN A 43 -18.93 53.66 7.24
N ILE A 44 -18.91 54.42 6.15
CA ILE A 44 -17.65 54.91 5.56
C ILE A 44 -17.73 56.40 5.21
N ASN A 45 -18.92 56.90 4.82
CA ASN A 45 -19.12 58.31 4.52
C ASN A 45 -20.49 58.80 5.01
N PRO A 46 -20.54 59.57 6.11
CA PRO A 46 -21.80 60.02 6.70
C PRO A 46 -22.59 60.97 5.80
N ASN A 47 -22.06 61.45 4.66
CA ASN A 47 -22.79 62.28 3.70
C ASN A 47 -23.38 61.49 2.52
N LEU A 48 -23.09 60.19 2.41
CA LEU A 48 -23.55 59.37 1.27
C LEU A 48 -25.08 59.25 1.22
N TYR A 49 -25.79 59.40 2.36
CA TYR A 49 -27.26 59.37 2.41
C TYR A 49 -27.92 60.40 1.48
N LEU A 50 -27.25 61.53 1.21
CA LEU A 50 -27.75 62.56 0.29
C LEU A 50 -27.83 62.06 -1.15
N ALA A 51 -27.06 61.02 -1.49
CA ALA A 51 -27.10 60.35 -2.78
C ALA A 51 -28.17 59.26 -2.87
N PHE A 52 -28.95 59.03 -1.82
CA PHE A 52 -30.10 58.13 -1.82
C PHE A 52 -31.44 58.90 -1.90
N THR A 53 -32.42 58.28 -2.53
CA THR A 53 -33.82 58.71 -2.57
C THR A 53 -34.64 57.77 -1.70
N TYR A 54 -35.45 58.33 -0.80
CA TYR A 54 -36.38 57.58 0.04
C TYR A 54 -37.57 57.08 -0.81
N ILE A 55 -37.97 55.82 -0.61
CA ILE A 55 -39.14 55.23 -1.28
C ILE A 55 -40.27 55.06 -0.27
N SER A 56 -40.09 54.17 0.71
CA SER A 56 -41.10 53.83 1.70
C SER A 56 -40.52 53.01 2.85
N GLY A 57 -40.90 53.31 4.10
CA GLY A 57 -40.44 52.53 5.25
C GLY A 57 -38.92 52.61 5.42
N SER A 58 -38.23 51.48 5.37
CA SER A 58 -36.76 51.42 5.41
C SER A 58 -36.11 51.51 4.03
N ASP A 59 -36.88 51.59 2.96
CA ASP A 59 -36.38 51.40 1.60
C ASP A 59 -35.89 52.70 0.97
N CYS A 60 -34.68 52.63 0.43
CA CYS A 60 -33.96 53.70 -0.22
C CYS A 60 -33.33 53.23 -1.53
N GLN A 61 -33.13 54.13 -2.49
CA GLN A 61 -32.50 53.86 -3.78
C GLN A 61 -31.35 54.81 -4.05
N TYR A 62 -30.23 54.30 -4.55
CA TYR A 62 -29.11 55.13 -4.96
C TYR A 62 -29.46 55.88 -6.25
N LYS A 63 -29.23 57.20 -6.26
CA LYS A 63 -29.72 58.10 -7.32
C LYS A 63 -29.04 57.90 -8.67
N ASN A 64 -27.79 57.44 -8.71
CA ASN A 64 -27.02 57.38 -9.95
C ASN A 64 -25.94 56.28 -9.93
N CYS A 65 -26.27 55.10 -10.44
CA CYS A 65 -25.32 53.99 -10.57
C CYS A 65 -24.30 54.18 -11.71
N ASN A 66 -24.49 55.17 -12.59
CA ASN A 66 -23.58 55.47 -13.71
C ASN A 66 -22.42 56.41 -13.35
N SER A 67 -22.55 57.20 -12.29
CA SER A 67 -21.47 58.08 -11.86
C SER A 67 -20.48 57.30 -11.01
N LEU A 68 -19.22 57.30 -11.42
CA LEU A 68 -18.12 57.08 -10.49
C LEU A 68 -18.30 58.09 -9.35
N VAL A 69 -18.44 57.58 -8.13
CA VAL A 69 -18.37 58.44 -6.95
C VAL A 69 -16.97 59.08 -7.00
N PRO A 70 -16.82 60.41 -6.90
CA PRO A 70 -15.50 61.02 -6.99
C PRO A 70 -14.56 60.33 -6.01
N LYS A 71 -13.30 60.10 -6.37
CA LYS A 71 -12.32 59.35 -5.54
C LYS A 71 -12.19 59.88 -4.10
N ALA A 72 -12.66 61.11 -3.85
CA ALA A 72 -12.79 61.75 -2.54
C ALA A 72 -13.95 61.23 -1.66
N PHE A 73 -14.81 60.35 -2.19
CA PHE A 73 -15.98 59.79 -1.52
C PHE A 73 -15.90 58.25 -1.58
N PRO A 74 -15.62 57.59 -0.45
CA PRO A 74 -15.63 56.14 -0.38
C PRO A 74 -17.02 55.59 -0.72
N ILE A 75 -17.06 54.59 -1.60
CA ILE A 75 -18.26 53.79 -1.87
C ILE A 75 -18.55 52.96 -0.63
N ASP A 76 -19.83 52.84 -0.26
CA ASP A 76 -20.28 51.97 0.82
C ASP A 76 -21.04 50.74 0.29
N THR A 77 -21.30 49.81 1.20
CA THR A 77 -22.03 48.57 0.90
C THR A 77 -23.44 48.83 0.37
N TRP A 78 -24.10 49.89 0.82
CA TRP A 78 -25.45 50.21 0.40
C TRP A 78 -25.51 50.68 -1.06
N VAL A 79 -24.50 51.42 -1.51
CA VAL A 79 -24.34 51.80 -2.92
C VAL A 79 -24.16 50.57 -3.78
N CYS A 80 -23.28 49.65 -3.39
CA CYS A 80 -23.08 48.41 -4.16
C CYS A 80 -24.32 47.53 -4.18
N LYS A 81 -25.01 47.34 -3.04
CA LYS A 81 -26.27 46.59 -2.99
C LYS A 81 -27.37 47.24 -3.84
N SER A 82 -27.47 48.57 -3.82
CA SER A 82 -28.46 49.28 -4.63
C SER A 82 -28.12 49.19 -6.12
N CYS A 83 -26.85 49.32 -6.52
CA CYS A 83 -26.48 49.26 -7.93
C CYS A 83 -26.28 47.84 -8.50
N ALA A 84 -26.20 46.81 -7.67
CA ALA A 84 -25.93 45.44 -8.12
C ALA A 84 -26.88 44.96 -9.23
N GLY A 85 -26.31 44.38 -10.29
CA GLY A 85 -27.07 43.86 -11.44
C GLY A 85 -27.49 44.92 -12.46
N THR A 86 -27.20 46.19 -12.22
CA THR A 86 -27.32 47.24 -13.25
C THR A 86 -26.14 47.15 -14.24
N SER A 87 -26.31 47.59 -15.48
CA SER A 87 -25.26 47.55 -16.51
C SER A 87 -24.23 48.68 -16.37
N THR A 88 -23.90 49.07 -15.14
CA THR A 88 -23.09 50.26 -14.84
C THR A 88 -21.77 49.89 -14.17
N ILE A 89 -20.88 50.88 -14.00
CA ILE A 89 -19.60 50.70 -13.32
C ILE A 89 -19.77 50.22 -11.85
N LEU A 90 -20.87 50.63 -11.20
CA LEU A 90 -21.21 50.23 -9.83
C LEU A 90 -22.07 48.96 -9.76
N GLY A 91 -22.53 48.42 -10.89
CA GLY A 91 -23.38 47.24 -10.94
C GLY A 91 -22.66 45.91 -10.92
N ASN A 92 -21.32 45.94 -10.89
CA ASN A 92 -20.45 44.76 -10.92
C ASN A 92 -20.61 43.79 -9.73
N GLY A 93 -21.26 44.19 -8.63
CA GLY A 93 -21.60 43.28 -7.53
C GLY A 93 -21.98 43.97 -6.24
N ILE A 94 -22.11 43.18 -5.16
CA ILE A 94 -22.60 43.63 -3.84
C ILE A 94 -21.48 43.94 -2.84
N TYR A 95 -20.23 43.59 -3.14
CA TYR A 95 -19.09 43.76 -2.23
C TYR A 95 -18.32 45.04 -2.53
N VAL A 96 -17.73 45.64 -1.49
CA VAL A 96 -16.91 46.86 -1.62
C VAL A 96 -15.43 46.50 -1.62
N ASP A 97 -14.74 46.72 -2.74
CA ASP A 97 -13.28 46.76 -2.77
C ASP A 97 -12.81 48.15 -2.34
N THR A 98 -12.41 48.26 -1.08
CA THR A 98 -11.95 49.53 -0.47
C THR A 98 -10.63 50.03 -1.07
N SER A 99 -9.82 49.16 -1.67
CA SER A 99 -8.52 49.54 -2.25
C SER A 99 -8.71 50.24 -3.60
N ASN A 100 -9.67 49.77 -4.39
CA ASN A 100 -9.98 50.34 -5.70
C ASN A 100 -11.21 51.26 -5.69
N ASN A 101 -11.89 51.38 -4.53
CA ASN A 101 -13.12 52.15 -4.36
C ASN A 101 -14.16 51.78 -5.43
N MET A 102 -14.53 50.50 -5.50
CA MET A 102 -15.46 49.97 -6.50
C MET A 102 -16.31 48.81 -5.96
N CYS A 103 -17.44 48.57 -6.62
CA CYS A 103 -18.29 47.41 -6.35
C CYS A 103 -17.80 46.20 -7.14
N VAL A 104 -17.71 45.04 -6.49
CA VAL A 104 -17.21 43.79 -7.10
C VAL A 104 -18.15 42.62 -6.82
N GLY A 105 -18.27 41.71 -7.78
CA GLY A 105 -19.04 40.47 -7.65
C GLY A 105 -18.35 39.43 -6.77
N SER A 106 -17.03 39.55 -6.62
CA SER A 106 -16.18 38.73 -5.77
C SER A 106 -15.02 39.56 -5.28
N CYS A 107 -14.61 39.39 -4.02
CA CYS A 107 -13.46 40.14 -3.49
C CYS A 107 -12.15 39.81 -4.23
N PRO A 108 -11.19 40.75 -4.25
CA PRO A 108 -9.83 40.49 -4.74
C PRO A 108 -9.20 39.28 -4.06
N SER A 109 -8.23 38.66 -4.74
CA SER A 109 -7.48 37.52 -4.18
C SER A 109 -6.88 37.87 -2.81
N GLY A 110 -7.04 36.99 -1.83
CA GLY A 110 -6.59 37.20 -0.44
C GLY A 110 -7.56 37.98 0.44
N GLN A 111 -8.74 38.36 -0.08
CA GLN A 111 -9.79 39.04 0.68
C GLN A 111 -11.10 38.25 0.68
N TYR A 112 -11.93 38.50 1.68
CA TYR A 112 -13.29 37.98 1.78
C TYR A 112 -14.25 39.08 2.22
N ALA A 113 -15.53 38.86 1.93
CA ALA A 113 -16.61 39.69 2.41
C ALA A 113 -17.82 38.82 2.76
N ASP A 114 -18.40 39.08 3.93
CA ASP A 114 -19.65 38.48 4.38
C ASP A 114 -20.43 39.50 5.23
N ASP A 115 -21.55 39.09 5.82
CA ASP A 115 -22.34 39.99 6.65
C ASP A 115 -21.59 40.47 7.91
N SER A 116 -20.61 39.70 8.41
CA SER A 116 -19.79 40.10 9.56
C SER A 116 -18.75 41.16 9.20
N THR A 117 -18.29 41.19 7.94
CA THR A 117 -17.46 42.28 7.40
C THR A 117 -18.29 43.43 6.84
N ASN A 118 -19.62 43.43 7.05
CA ASN A 118 -20.56 44.34 6.41
C ASN A 118 -20.45 44.36 4.88
N ASN A 119 -20.07 43.24 4.26
CA ASN A 119 -19.79 43.10 2.82
C ASN A 119 -18.62 43.96 2.31
N LEU A 120 -17.75 44.45 3.19
CA LEU A 120 -16.46 45.01 2.79
C LEU A 120 -15.49 43.88 2.50
N CYS A 121 -14.76 44.00 1.40
CA CYS A 121 -13.62 43.13 1.14
C CYS A 121 -12.51 43.46 2.12
N THR A 122 -12.24 42.51 3.00
CA THR A 122 -11.21 42.59 4.04
C THR A 122 -10.23 41.44 3.88
N ASN A 123 -8.99 41.62 4.33
CA ASN A 123 -8.01 40.53 4.28
C ASN A 123 -8.53 39.32 5.04
N ILE A 124 -8.35 38.13 4.45
CA ILE A 124 -8.70 36.88 5.13
C ILE A 124 -7.87 36.79 6.42
N PRO A 125 -8.50 36.63 7.61
CA PRO A 125 -7.76 36.53 8.85
C PRO A 125 -6.89 35.29 8.78
N VAL A 126 -5.58 35.47 9.03
CA VAL A 126 -4.67 34.34 9.18
C VAL A 126 -5.27 33.37 10.19
N THR A 127 -5.52 32.16 9.75
CA THR A 127 -6.16 31.14 10.59
C THR A 127 -5.11 30.07 10.88
N PRO A 128 -4.51 30.07 12.08
CA PRO A 128 -3.54 29.05 12.44
C PRO A 128 -4.16 27.66 12.37
N GLY A 129 -3.35 26.70 11.94
CA GLY A 129 -3.75 25.29 11.95
C GLY A 129 -3.79 24.68 13.35
N ASN A 130 -4.29 23.46 13.40
CA ASN A 130 -4.18 22.55 14.53
C ASN A 130 -2.72 22.14 14.79
N SER A 131 -2.40 21.84 16.04
CA SER A 131 -1.08 21.31 16.42
C SER A 131 -0.85 19.90 15.89
N VAL A 132 0.33 19.65 15.34
CA VAL A 132 0.79 18.36 14.82
C VAL A 132 2.18 18.01 15.37
N ALA A 133 2.38 16.74 15.71
CA ALA A 133 3.61 16.25 16.34
C ALA A 133 4.70 15.91 15.31
N CYS A 134 5.21 16.92 14.59
CA CYS A 134 6.20 16.75 13.53
C CYS A 134 7.60 17.28 13.85
N SER A 135 7.80 17.93 15.01
CA SER A 135 9.15 18.30 15.44
C SER A 135 9.93 17.07 15.88
N THR A 136 11.18 16.96 15.44
CA THR A 136 12.10 15.86 15.78
C THR A 136 13.10 16.22 16.87
N ASP A 137 13.32 17.51 17.12
CA ASP A 137 14.29 18.03 18.10
C ASP A 137 13.62 18.69 19.32
N GLY A 138 12.29 18.74 19.35
CA GLY A 138 11.51 19.32 20.42
C GLY A 138 11.67 20.84 20.57
N SER A 139 12.20 21.54 19.56
CA SER A 139 12.47 22.99 19.62
C SER A 139 12.26 23.73 18.30
N THR A 140 12.19 23.02 17.17
CA THR A 140 11.95 23.57 15.84
C THR A 140 10.93 22.74 15.07
N CYS A 141 10.42 23.27 13.95
CA CYS A 141 9.52 22.55 13.04
C CYS A 141 10.26 21.89 11.86
N SER A 142 11.54 21.57 12.04
CA SER A 142 12.40 21.01 10.99
C SER A 142 11.90 19.65 10.47
N GLY A 143 11.23 18.84 11.30
CA GLY A 143 10.64 17.56 10.87
C GLY A 143 9.29 17.67 10.15
N CYS A 144 8.71 18.87 10.04
CA CYS A 144 7.40 19.10 9.43
C CYS A 144 7.46 19.23 7.89
N GLY A 145 8.65 19.14 7.29
CA GLY A 145 8.83 19.22 5.84
C GLY A 145 10.23 18.86 5.39
N SER A 146 10.37 18.43 4.13
CA SER A 146 11.67 18.08 3.52
C SER A 146 12.46 19.28 3.02
N THR A 147 11.84 20.47 2.94
CA THR A 147 12.47 21.71 2.50
C THR A 147 12.21 22.82 3.51
N SER A 148 13.11 23.81 3.57
CA SER A 148 12.92 25.01 4.40
C SER A 148 11.63 25.77 4.04
N ALA A 149 11.23 25.78 2.76
CA ALA A 149 9.97 26.37 2.32
C ALA A 149 8.73 25.68 2.93
N LEU A 150 8.77 24.35 3.14
CA LEU A 150 7.73 23.63 3.86
C LEU A 150 7.81 23.89 5.36
N GLN A 151 9.01 23.83 5.94
CA GLN A 151 9.23 24.01 7.38
C GLN A 151 8.82 25.43 7.85
N ASN A 152 9.09 26.46 7.05
CA ASN A 152 8.75 27.85 7.34
C ASN A 152 7.25 28.14 7.33
N GLN A 153 6.42 27.21 6.86
CA GLN A 153 4.96 27.31 6.99
C GLN A 153 4.48 26.95 8.38
N PHE A 154 5.34 26.40 9.25
CA PHE A 154 5.00 26.00 10.60
C PHE A 154 5.58 26.96 11.63
N THR A 155 4.82 27.17 12.70
CA THR A 155 5.27 27.83 13.93
C THR A 155 5.38 26.77 15.02
N TYR A 156 6.52 26.77 15.73
CA TYR A 156 6.74 25.91 16.89
C TYR A 156 5.78 26.28 18.03
N VAL A 157 5.21 25.26 18.69
CA VAL A 157 4.27 25.46 19.80
C VAL A 157 4.91 25.02 21.11
N SER A 158 5.10 23.71 21.31
CA SER A 158 5.72 23.13 22.50
C SER A 158 5.99 21.63 22.32
N GLY A 159 7.07 21.13 22.94
CA GLY A 159 7.45 19.73 22.83
C GLY A 159 7.67 19.34 21.37
N ASN A 160 7.06 18.27 20.90
CA ASN A 160 7.18 17.88 19.50
C ASN A 160 6.15 18.56 18.56
N ASN A 161 5.39 19.54 19.07
CA ASN A 161 4.24 20.09 18.36
C ASN A 161 4.56 21.38 17.60
N CYS A 162 4.08 21.42 16.37
CA CYS A 162 4.09 22.56 15.46
C CYS A 162 2.70 22.79 14.89
N LYS A 163 2.41 24.00 14.41
CA LYS A 163 1.16 24.29 13.70
C LYS A 163 1.43 25.07 12.44
N VAL A 164 0.65 24.86 11.39
CA VAL A 164 0.71 25.72 10.20
C VAL A 164 0.35 27.15 10.63
N THR A 165 1.17 28.11 10.23
CA THR A 165 1.05 29.52 10.61
C THR A 165 -0.23 30.13 10.03
N ASP A 166 -0.56 29.77 8.79
CA ASP A 166 -1.73 30.27 8.10
C ASP A 166 -2.32 29.19 7.16
N CYS A 167 -3.46 28.64 7.54
CA CYS A 167 -4.19 27.66 6.74
C CYS A 167 -5.05 28.30 5.64
N THR A 168 -5.12 29.63 5.55
CA THR A 168 -5.96 30.34 4.56
C THR A 168 -5.25 30.57 3.24
N VAL A 169 -3.92 30.52 3.23
CA VAL A 169 -3.13 30.56 2.00
C VAL A 169 -3.31 29.23 1.27
N SER A 170 -3.97 29.28 0.12
CA SER A 170 -4.29 28.10 -0.68
C SER A 170 -3.02 27.51 -1.29
N GLY A 171 -2.52 26.42 -0.67
CA GLY A 171 -1.60 25.45 -1.29
C GLY A 171 -2.29 24.56 -2.33
N SER A 172 -3.55 24.82 -2.69
CA SER A 172 -4.22 24.15 -3.81
C SER A 172 -3.70 24.70 -5.14
N GLY A 173 -2.51 24.24 -5.57
CA GLY A 173 -2.13 24.13 -6.99
C GLY A 173 -2.04 25.40 -7.84
N ALA A 174 -2.22 26.62 -7.32
CA ALA A 174 -2.24 27.84 -8.14
C ALA A 174 -1.21 28.92 -7.76
N SER A 175 -0.44 28.78 -6.67
CA SER A 175 0.71 29.68 -6.43
C SER A 175 1.75 29.09 -5.47
N GLY A 176 2.67 28.28 -6.01
CA GLY A 176 4.05 28.13 -5.50
C GLY A 176 4.31 27.45 -4.15
N VAL A 177 3.31 27.15 -3.33
CA VAL A 177 3.52 26.53 -2.01
C VAL A 177 3.17 25.05 -2.04
N ALA A 178 4.19 24.19 -1.86
CA ALA A 178 4.02 22.75 -1.78
C ALA A 178 3.22 22.36 -0.52
N VAL A 179 2.27 21.44 -0.66
CA VAL A 179 1.50 20.84 0.45
C VAL A 179 2.11 19.48 0.81
N ASN A 180 2.02 19.06 2.07
CA ASN A 180 2.40 17.72 2.54
C ASN A 180 1.40 17.18 3.59
N GLY A 181 1.60 15.95 4.06
CA GLY A 181 0.70 15.33 5.03
C GLY A 181 0.59 16.06 6.37
N TRP A 182 1.65 16.71 6.84
CA TRP A 182 1.60 17.53 8.06
C TRP A 182 0.74 18.79 7.88
N ILE A 183 0.79 19.43 6.71
CA ILE A 183 -0.07 20.57 6.37
C ILE A 183 -1.53 20.10 6.27
N CYS A 184 -1.79 18.96 5.62
CA CYS A 184 -3.13 18.37 5.58
C CYS A 184 -3.68 18.13 6.98
N GLN A 185 -2.93 17.46 7.85
CA GLN A 185 -3.32 17.25 9.25
C GLN A 185 -3.57 18.56 10.00
N SER A 186 -2.66 19.54 9.89
CA SER A 186 -2.77 20.79 10.63
C SER A 186 -3.97 21.62 10.18
N CYS A 187 -4.25 21.70 8.88
CA CYS A 187 -5.34 22.53 8.36
C CYS A 187 -6.69 21.80 8.23
N ASN A 188 -6.73 20.49 8.47
CA ASN A 188 -7.96 19.71 8.40
C ASN A 188 -9.03 20.23 9.38
N GLY A 189 -10.23 20.50 8.86
CA GLY A 189 -11.36 20.98 9.67
C GLY A 189 -11.30 22.47 10.06
N ILE A 190 -10.28 23.21 9.61
CA ILE A 190 -10.18 24.66 9.83
C ILE A 190 -11.15 25.39 8.89
N LYS A 191 -12.04 26.22 9.45
CA LYS A 191 -12.97 27.04 8.67
C LYS A 191 -12.20 28.03 7.79
N ASN A 192 -12.63 28.19 6.53
CA ASN A 192 -11.99 29.05 5.53
C ASN A 192 -10.53 28.68 5.20
N SER A 193 -10.12 27.43 5.43
CA SER A 193 -8.81 26.97 4.96
C SER A 193 -8.75 26.94 3.43
N GLY A 194 -7.63 27.40 2.88
CA GLY A 194 -7.27 27.25 1.47
C GLY A 194 -6.69 25.87 1.12
N VAL A 195 -6.53 24.98 2.11
CA VAL A 195 -6.09 23.60 1.92
C VAL A 195 -7.31 22.72 1.70
N ALA A 196 -7.24 21.78 0.75
CA ALA A 196 -8.33 20.83 0.49
C ALA A 196 -8.71 20.06 1.77
N ALA A 197 -9.98 19.74 1.93
CA ALA A 197 -10.46 19.00 3.09
C ALA A 197 -9.87 17.58 3.13
N GLY A 198 -9.38 17.17 4.30
CA GLY A 198 -8.79 15.86 4.50
C GLY A 198 -7.49 15.90 5.30
N ALA A 199 -7.26 14.86 6.11
CA ALA A 199 -6.10 14.78 6.99
C ALA A 199 -4.89 14.09 6.35
N GLN A 200 -5.03 13.52 5.15
CA GLN A 200 -4.03 12.63 4.55
C GLN A 200 -3.57 13.20 3.21
N PHE A 201 -2.29 13.08 2.88
CA PHE A 201 -1.75 13.61 1.62
C PHE A 201 -1.56 12.49 0.59
N ASN A 202 -2.24 12.56 -0.56
CA ASN A 202 -2.15 11.51 -1.59
C ASN A 202 -0.97 11.66 -2.57
N GLY A 203 -0.08 12.62 -2.34
CA GLY A 203 1.01 12.99 -3.25
C GLY A 203 0.71 14.22 -4.10
N SER A 204 -0.55 14.65 -4.18
CA SER A 204 -0.97 15.85 -4.91
C SER A 204 -1.83 16.79 -4.07
N THR A 205 -2.77 16.25 -3.30
CA THR A 205 -3.72 17.03 -2.50
C THR A 205 -4.03 16.32 -1.18
N CYS A 206 -4.71 17.03 -0.29
CA CYS A 206 -5.26 16.48 0.92
C CYS A 206 -6.55 15.71 0.62
N VAL A 207 -6.70 14.54 1.25
CA VAL A 207 -7.82 13.62 1.09
C VAL A 207 -8.30 13.12 2.45
N ALA A 208 -9.59 12.80 2.55
CA ALA A 208 -10.18 12.25 3.77
C ALA A 208 -9.67 10.82 4.06
N SER A 209 -9.40 10.05 3.00
CA SER A 209 -8.89 8.69 3.07
C SER A 209 -7.96 8.40 1.90
N CYS A 210 -6.90 7.64 2.14
CA CYS A 210 -6.05 7.08 1.11
C CYS A 210 -6.82 6.09 0.23
N ASP A 211 -6.34 5.89 -1.00
CA ASP A 211 -6.83 4.84 -1.90
C ASP A 211 -6.74 3.45 -1.24
N ALA A 212 -7.54 2.50 -1.72
CA ALA A 212 -7.50 1.13 -1.25
C ALA A 212 -6.07 0.56 -1.29
N GLY A 213 -5.64 -0.03 -0.16
CA GLY A 213 -4.30 -0.59 0.01
C GLY A 213 -3.22 0.40 0.44
N LYS A 214 -3.52 1.70 0.55
CA LYS A 214 -2.61 2.72 1.10
C LYS A 214 -3.02 3.15 2.50
N VAL A 215 -2.05 3.63 3.27
CA VAL A 215 -2.24 4.16 4.63
C VAL A 215 -1.43 5.45 4.81
N ALA A 216 -1.92 6.31 5.70
CA ALA A 216 -1.25 7.53 6.15
C ALA A 216 -1.26 7.57 7.68
N ASN A 217 -0.10 7.74 8.29
CA ASN A 217 0.11 7.80 9.74
C ASN A 217 1.36 8.65 10.06
N ALA A 218 1.68 8.84 11.33
CA ALA A 218 2.84 9.64 11.72
C ALA A 218 4.18 9.10 11.16
N ALA A 219 4.34 7.78 11.03
CA ALA A 219 5.59 7.17 10.55
C ALA A 219 5.88 7.46 9.08
N ASN A 220 4.85 7.70 8.27
CA ASN A 220 4.99 8.12 6.87
C ASN A 220 4.58 9.58 6.64
N ASN A 221 4.65 10.41 7.68
CA ASN A 221 4.35 11.85 7.64
C ASN A 221 2.96 12.16 7.08
N TRP A 222 1.98 11.29 7.37
CA TRP A 222 0.60 11.36 6.89
C TRP A 222 0.47 11.39 5.37
N THR A 223 1.48 10.87 4.66
CA THR A 223 1.43 10.68 3.21
C THR A 223 0.89 9.29 2.92
N CYS A 224 -0.04 9.18 1.98
CA CYS A 224 -0.62 7.92 1.55
C CYS A 224 0.44 7.08 0.84
N THR A 225 1.04 6.16 1.57
CA THR A 225 1.97 5.17 1.05
C THR A 225 1.30 3.81 1.02
N GLN A 226 1.83 2.89 0.21
CA GLN A 226 1.39 1.50 0.23
C GLN A 226 1.46 0.97 1.67
N ALA A 227 0.38 0.34 2.14
CA ALA A 227 0.39 -0.34 3.42
C ALA A 227 1.37 -1.50 3.35
N ALA A 228 2.26 -1.60 4.34
CA ALA A 228 3.13 -2.77 4.45
C ALA A 228 2.27 -4.03 4.44
N ALA A 229 2.68 -5.03 3.67
CA ALA A 229 2.02 -6.32 3.62
C ALA A 229 2.94 -7.37 4.26
N PRO A 230 2.83 -7.62 5.58
CA PRO A 230 3.68 -8.59 6.24
C PRO A 230 3.54 -9.98 5.62
N GLY A 231 4.66 -10.67 5.47
CA GLY A 231 4.69 -12.04 5.00
C GLY A 231 4.20 -13.04 6.04
N ASN A 232 4.06 -14.28 5.59
CA ASN A 232 3.87 -15.46 6.40
C ASN A 232 5.12 -15.76 7.23
N SER A 233 4.92 -16.35 8.41
CA SER A 233 6.02 -16.83 9.25
C SER A 233 6.75 -18.00 8.59
N VAL A 234 8.08 -17.94 8.60
CA VAL A 234 9.01 -18.96 8.09
C VAL A 234 10.06 -19.29 9.15
N ALA A 235 10.38 -20.57 9.30
CA ALA A 235 11.31 -21.06 10.32
C ALA A 235 12.77 -20.98 9.85
N CYS A 236 13.30 -19.76 9.69
CA CYS A 236 14.66 -19.51 9.19
C CYS A 236 15.64 -18.99 10.23
N SER A 237 15.20 -18.66 11.44
CA SER A 237 16.11 -18.29 12.52
C SER A 237 16.88 -19.52 13.02
N THR A 238 18.19 -19.36 13.24
CA THR A 238 19.09 -20.41 13.73
C THR A 238 19.39 -20.29 15.22
N ASP A 239 19.22 -19.12 15.83
CA ASP A 239 19.50 -18.84 17.25
C ASP A 239 18.22 -18.68 18.10
N GLY A 240 17.06 -18.67 17.47
CA GLY A 240 15.74 -18.52 18.11
C GLY A 240 15.36 -17.08 18.50
N SER A 241 16.20 -16.09 18.19
CA SER A 241 16.06 -14.70 18.64
C SER A 241 16.30 -13.66 17.55
N THR A 242 16.92 -14.03 16.43
CA THR A 242 17.21 -13.14 15.31
C THR A 242 16.86 -13.79 13.97
N CYS A 243 16.68 -13.00 12.92
CA CYS A 243 16.43 -13.50 11.57
C CYS A 243 17.72 -13.69 10.74
N SER A 244 18.86 -13.90 11.42
CA SER A 244 20.17 -14.03 10.78
C SER A 244 20.26 -15.22 9.80
N GLY A 245 19.52 -16.31 10.05
CA GLY A 245 19.46 -17.47 9.15
C GLY A 245 18.56 -17.31 7.92
N CYS A 246 17.81 -16.19 7.82
CA CYS A 246 16.88 -15.94 6.72
C CYS A 246 17.54 -15.35 5.46
N GLY A 247 18.85 -15.04 5.52
CA GLY A 247 19.60 -14.49 4.39
C GLY A 247 21.11 -14.56 4.59
N SER A 248 21.86 -14.54 3.49
CA SER A 248 23.33 -14.56 3.52
C SER A 248 23.97 -13.19 3.78
N THR A 249 23.19 -12.11 3.72
CA THR A 249 23.65 -10.74 3.98
C THR A 249 22.75 -10.05 4.98
N THR A 250 23.29 -9.10 5.75
CA THR A 250 22.52 -8.28 6.69
C THR A 250 21.41 -7.50 5.99
N GLY A 251 21.61 -7.07 4.74
CA GLY A 251 20.57 -6.41 3.95
C GLY A 251 19.34 -7.30 3.73
N VAL A 252 19.54 -8.59 3.42
CA VAL A 252 18.45 -9.55 3.27
C VAL A 252 17.84 -9.90 4.64
N GLN A 253 18.66 -10.08 5.67
CA GLN A 253 18.18 -10.40 7.02
C GLN A 253 17.29 -9.30 7.60
N ASN A 254 17.62 -8.03 7.33
CA ASN A 254 16.85 -6.86 7.77
C ASN A 254 15.48 -6.73 7.09
N LEU A 255 15.22 -7.48 6.02
CA LEU A 255 13.88 -7.59 5.45
C LEU A 255 12.94 -8.40 6.33
N PHE A 256 13.46 -9.18 7.28
CA PHE A 256 12.68 -10.02 8.16
C PHE A 256 12.50 -9.38 9.54
N THR A 257 11.31 -9.56 10.10
CA THR A 257 10.99 -9.28 11.50
C THR A 257 10.90 -10.60 12.25
N HIS A 258 11.56 -10.68 13.41
CA HIS A 258 11.45 -11.82 14.31
C HIS A 258 10.03 -11.88 14.88
N VAL A 259 9.46 -13.09 14.94
CA VAL A 259 8.10 -13.30 15.45
C VAL A 259 8.14 -14.04 16.78
N SER A 260 8.67 -15.27 16.78
CA SER A 260 8.84 -16.09 17.99
C SER A 260 9.65 -17.35 17.68
N GLY A 261 10.50 -17.79 18.63
CA GLY A 261 11.35 -18.95 18.45
C GLY A 261 12.15 -18.86 17.14
N ASN A 262 12.10 -19.91 16.32
CA ASN A 262 12.80 -19.93 15.02
C ASN A 262 12.04 -19.23 13.89
N ASN A 263 10.89 -18.60 14.17
CA ASN A 263 10.03 -18.01 13.16
C ASN A 263 10.32 -16.52 12.94
N CYS A 264 10.51 -16.18 11.68
CA CYS A 264 10.66 -14.84 11.16
C CYS A 264 9.66 -14.62 10.03
N ARG A 265 9.33 -13.37 9.69
CA ARG A 265 8.52 -13.07 8.50
C ARG A 265 9.09 -11.87 7.77
N VAL A 266 8.91 -11.79 6.47
CA VAL A 266 9.22 -10.56 5.73
C VAL A 266 8.34 -9.43 6.27
N ALA A 267 8.95 -8.30 6.63
CA ALA A 267 8.27 -7.16 7.24
C ALA A 267 7.27 -6.52 6.26
N ASP A 268 7.66 -6.45 4.98
CA ASP A 268 6.85 -5.90 3.91
C ASP A 268 7.13 -6.60 2.57
N CYS A 269 6.13 -7.32 2.06
CA CYS A 269 6.18 -8.05 0.79
C CYS A 269 5.84 -7.19 -0.43
N THR A 270 5.50 -5.91 -0.27
CA THR A 270 5.06 -5.05 -1.37
C THR A 270 6.21 -4.62 -2.29
N ALA A 271 5.85 -3.96 -3.40
CA ALA A 271 6.79 -3.34 -4.34
C ALA A 271 7.62 -2.16 -3.78
N GLY A 272 7.37 -1.74 -2.54
CA GLY A 272 8.20 -0.77 -1.79
C GLY A 272 9.11 -1.42 -0.73
N GLY A 273 8.86 -2.70 -0.40
CA GLY A 273 9.62 -3.50 0.56
C GLY A 273 10.55 -4.51 -0.12
N ALA A 274 10.41 -5.79 0.23
CA ALA A 274 11.31 -6.86 -0.23
C ALA A 274 11.41 -7.03 -1.76
N GLY A 275 10.39 -6.60 -2.53
CA GLY A 275 10.43 -6.61 -3.99
C GLY A 275 10.95 -5.33 -4.65
N ALA A 276 11.17 -4.26 -3.88
CA ALA A 276 11.59 -2.94 -4.36
C ALA A 276 13.10 -2.73 -4.35
N SER A 277 13.78 -3.30 -3.36
CA SER A 277 15.07 -2.82 -2.89
C SER A 277 16.27 -3.23 -3.76
N GLY A 278 16.07 -3.66 -5.01
CA GLY A 278 17.12 -4.30 -5.80
C GLY A 278 17.70 -5.56 -5.14
N ILE A 279 16.99 -6.10 -4.15
CA ILE A 279 17.37 -7.31 -3.43
C ILE A 279 16.85 -8.51 -4.22
N THR A 280 17.78 -9.34 -4.70
CA THR A 280 17.45 -10.62 -5.33
C THR A 280 16.69 -11.48 -4.33
N PRO A 281 15.46 -11.93 -4.64
CA PRO A 281 14.69 -12.76 -3.73
C PRO A 281 15.45 -14.05 -3.43
N ASN A 282 15.33 -14.55 -2.20
CA ASN A 282 15.77 -15.89 -1.81
C ASN A 282 14.56 -16.79 -1.51
N GLY A 283 14.78 -18.08 -1.30
CA GLY A 283 13.67 -19.01 -1.04
C GLY A 283 12.86 -18.67 0.21
N TRP A 284 13.48 -18.12 1.25
CA TRP A 284 12.76 -17.66 2.45
C TRP A 284 11.83 -16.48 2.16
N ILE A 285 12.25 -15.53 1.32
CA ILE A 285 11.42 -14.42 0.87
C ILE A 285 10.26 -14.93 0.02
N CYS A 286 10.52 -15.85 -0.92
CA CYS A 286 9.46 -16.49 -1.73
C CYS A 286 8.41 -17.15 -0.84
N ASN A 287 8.85 -17.97 0.12
CA ASN A 287 7.95 -18.69 1.02
C ASN A 287 7.16 -17.73 1.92
N SER A 288 7.84 -16.73 2.51
CA SER A 288 7.19 -15.76 3.39
C SER A 288 6.17 -14.91 2.64
N CYS A 289 6.49 -14.41 1.44
CA CYS A 289 5.58 -13.56 0.67
C CYS A 289 4.55 -14.32 -0.19
N ASN A 290 4.58 -15.66 -0.18
CA ASN A 290 3.67 -16.46 -0.98
C ASN A 290 2.19 -16.21 -0.62
N GLY A 291 1.37 -15.88 -1.63
CA GLY A 291 -0.06 -15.63 -1.46
C GLY A 291 -0.42 -14.29 -0.80
N ILE A 292 0.55 -13.41 -0.55
CA ILE A 292 0.29 -12.07 -0.02
C ILE A 292 -0.18 -11.16 -1.17
N THR A 293 -1.41 -10.64 -1.08
CA THR A 293 -1.97 -9.72 -2.08
C THR A 293 -1.12 -8.45 -2.21
N GLY A 294 -0.85 -8.02 -3.45
CA GLY A 294 -0.06 -6.81 -3.71
C GLY A 294 1.45 -6.99 -3.51
N THR A 295 1.92 -8.24 -3.37
CA THR A 295 3.36 -8.52 -3.33
C THR A 295 4.04 -8.26 -4.66
N ALA A 296 5.28 -7.77 -4.60
CA ALA A 296 6.16 -7.67 -5.78
C ALA A 296 7.06 -8.90 -5.96
N VAL A 297 7.03 -9.83 -4.99
CA VAL A 297 7.73 -11.10 -5.09
C VAL A 297 6.88 -12.01 -5.98
N GLY A 298 7.47 -12.58 -7.04
CA GLY A 298 6.75 -13.45 -7.98
C GLY A 298 5.95 -14.55 -7.28
N ALA A 299 4.85 -15.01 -7.89
CA ALA A 299 3.98 -16.00 -7.27
C ALA A 299 4.72 -17.33 -7.02
N GLY A 300 4.71 -17.79 -5.76
CA GLY A 300 5.20 -19.12 -5.39
C GLY A 300 6.10 -19.15 -4.16
N ALA A 301 6.11 -20.30 -3.49
CA ALA A 301 6.81 -20.47 -2.21
C ALA A 301 8.29 -20.87 -2.33
N GLN A 302 8.79 -21.12 -3.55
CA GLN A 302 10.11 -21.72 -3.77
C GLN A 302 10.94 -20.85 -4.72
N LEU A 303 12.24 -20.69 -4.47
CA LEU A 303 13.12 -19.96 -5.38
C LEU A 303 13.66 -20.90 -6.46
N ASN A 304 13.32 -20.64 -7.73
CA ASN A 304 13.89 -21.30 -8.89
C ASN A 304 14.76 -20.31 -9.68
N GLY A 305 16.08 -20.52 -9.65
CA GLY A 305 17.04 -19.57 -10.18
C GLY A 305 16.97 -18.25 -9.42
N SER A 306 16.48 -17.20 -10.08
CA SER A 306 16.29 -15.86 -9.50
C SER A 306 14.82 -15.48 -9.27
N THR A 307 13.89 -16.40 -9.54
CA THR A 307 12.45 -16.13 -9.50
C THR A 307 11.72 -17.05 -8.54
N CYS A 308 10.70 -16.54 -7.88
CA CYS A 308 9.82 -17.38 -7.06
C CYS A 308 8.87 -18.18 -7.97
N SER A 309 8.62 -19.43 -7.58
CA SER A 309 7.82 -20.38 -8.33
C SER A 309 6.97 -21.24 -7.39
N ALA A 310 5.79 -21.63 -7.86
CA ALA A 310 4.88 -22.48 -7.09
C ALA A 310 5.47 -23.88 -6.83
N SER A 311 6.36 -24.34 -7.71
CA SER A 311 6.99 -25.65 -7.63
C SER A 311 8.39 -25.63 -8.26
N CYS A 312 9.32 -26.38 -7.69
CA CYS A 312 10.59 -26.66 -8.35
C CYS A 312 10.42 -27.40 -9.68
N PRO A 313 11.33 -27.18 -10.63
CA PRO A 313 11.36 -27.96 -11.86
C PRO A 313 11.60 -29.44 -11.56
N THR A 314 11.23 -30.26 -12.53
CA THR A 314 11.48 -31.70 -12.52
C THR A 314 12.95 -32.02 -12.20
N GLY A 315 13.19 -32.83 -11.18
CA GLY A 315 14.54 -33.23 -10.71
C GLY A 315 15.09 -32.34 -9.60
N TYR A 316 14.30 -31.39 -9.11
CA TYR A 316 14.67 -30.45 -8.07
C TYR A 316 13.67 -30.49 -6.91
N TYR A 317 14.11 -30.07 -5.73
CA TYR A 317 13.29 -29.94 -4.54
C TYR A 317 13.66 -28.68 -3.76
N ALA A 318 12.72 -28.20 -2.94
CA ALA A 318 12.93 -27.11 -2.02
C ALA A 318 12.27 -27.44 -0.68
N ASN A 319 12.97 -27.16 0.41
CA ASN A 319 12.46 -27.30 1.78
C ASN A 319 13.21 -26.36 2.73
N ALA A 320 12.91 -26.41 4.02
CA ALA A 320 13.58 -25.57 5.01
C ALA A 320 15.12 -25.76 5.03
N ALA A 321 15.61 -26.99 4.82
CA ALA A 321 17.05 -27.26 4.80
C ALA A 321 17.77 -26.66 3.58
N THR A 322 17.08 -26.52 2.45
CA THR A 322 17.60 -25.83 1.26
C THR A 322 17.33 -24.31 1.27
N GLY A 323 16.75 -23.79 2.36
CA GLY A 323 16.29 -22.42 2.45
C GLY A 323 15.17 -22.09 1.46
N TRP A 324 14.38 -23.10 1.08
CA TRP A 324 13.34 -23.07 0.04
C TRP A 324 13.84 -22.70 -1.37
N SER A 325 15.15 -22.83 -1.60
CA SER A 325 15.71 -22.77 -2.94
C SER A 325 15.63 -24.15 -3.61
N CYS A 326 15.30 -24.16 -4.91
CA CYS A 326 15.27 -25.37 -5.71
C CYS A 326 16.68 -25.90 -5.92
N THR A 327 16.98 -27.02 -5.28
CA THR A 327 18.25 -27.74 -5.41
C THR A 327 18.01 -29.06 -6.11
N GLN A 328 19.02 -29.53 -6.85
CA GLN A 328 18.93 -30.80 -7.56
C GLN A 328 18.78 -31.94 -6.55
N ILE A 329 17.86 -32.86 -6.83
CA ILE A 329 17.66 -34.05 -5.99
C ILE A 329 18.93 -34.91 -6.12
N PRO A 330 19.59 -35.28 -5.00
CA PRO A 330 20.80 -36.09 -5.06
C PRO A 330 20.52 -37.47 -5.68
N SER A 331 21.57 -38.08 -6.26
CA SER A 331 21.52 -39.48 -6.66
C SER A 331 21.30 -40.39 -5.44
N GLY A 332 20.74 -41.57 -5.69
CA GLY A 332 20.57 -42.62 -4.70
C GLY A 332 21.88 -43.09 -4.04
N ASN A 333 21.72 -43.83 -2.95
CA ASN A 333 22.77 -44.60 -2.30
C ASN A 333 23.17 -45.80 -3.17
N PRO A 334 24.44 -46.23 -3.14
CA PRO A 334 24.88 -47.44 -3.83
C PRO A 334 24.15 -48.69 -3.31
N VAL A 335 23.72 -49.55 -4.22
CA VAL A 335 23.09 -50.84 -3.96
C VAL A 335 23.75 -51.93 -4.83
N ALA A 336 23.95 -53.10 -4.24
CA ALA A 336 24.67 -54.22 -4.87
C ALA A 336 23.77 -55.04 -5.79
N CYS A 337 23.28 -54.45 -6.88
CA CYS A 337 22.36 -55.08 -7.83
C CYS A 337 22.98 -55.42 -9.20
N SER A 338 24.23 -55.05 -9.46
CA SER A 338 24.91 -55.48 -10.68
C SER A 338 25.30 -56.97 -10.58
N THR A 339 25.09 -57.72 -11.66
CA THR A 339 25.41 -59.14 -11.77
C THR A 339 26.71 -59.43 -12.52
N ASP A 340 27.21 -58.46 -13.29
CA ASP A 340 28.39 -58.59 -14.14
C ASP A 340 29.56 -57.68 -13.71
N GLY A 341 29.37 -56.90 -12.65
CA GLY A 341 30.38 -55.99 -12.11
C GLY A 341 30.75 -54.83 -13.03
N SER A 342 29.93 -54.53 -14.07
CA SER A 342 30.23 -53.49 -15.06
C SER A 342 29.00 -52.75 -15.60
N THR A 343 27.80 -53.29 -15.40
CA THR A 343 26.52 -52.68 -15.80
C THR A 343 25.48 -52.76 -14.68
N CYS A 344 24.37 -52.03 -14.80
CA CYS A 344 23.25 -52.10 -13.85
C CYS A 344 22.11 -53.00 -14.35
N SER A 345 22.43 -53.98 -15.20
CA SER A 345 21.46 -54.90 -15.80
C SER A 345 20.70 -55.74 -14.76
N GLY A 346 21.31 -56.05 -13.61
CA GLY A 346 20.64 -56.77 -12.51
C GLY A 346 19.73 -55.92 -11.62
N CYS A 347 19.69 -54.59 -11.82
CA CYS A 347 18.93 -53.67 -10.97
C CYS A 347 17.46 -53.53 -11.36
N GLY A 348 17.01 -54.22 -12.42
CA GLY A 348 15.63 -54.20 -12.89
C GLY A 348 15.33 -55.30 -13.91
N SER A 349 14.05 -55.66 -14.04
CA SER A 349 13.57 -56.67 -15.01
C SER A 349 13.38 -56.11 -16.42
N THR A 350 13.45 -54.79 -16.59
CA THR A 350 13.32 -54.12 -17.90
C THR A 350 14.46 -53.13 -18.09
N THR A 351 14.84 -52.89 -19.34
CA THR A 351 15.85 -51.86 -19.69
C THR A 351 15.43 -50.47 -19.21
N ALA A 352 14.13 -50.17 -19.19
CA ALA A 352 13.60 -48.92 -18.65
C ALA A 352 13.95 -48.73 -17.17
N VAL A 353 13.79 -49.78 -16.35
CA VAL A 353 14.15 -49.75 -14.93
C VAL A 353 15.67 -49.77 -14.72
N GLN A 354 16.40 -50.56 -15.52
CA GLN A 354 17.86 -50.62 -15.45
C GLN A 354 18.51 -49.26 -15.77
N ASN A 355 17.97 -48.52 -16.75
CA ASN A 355 18.44 -47.19 -17.14
C ASN A 355 18.23 -46.11 -16.06
N LEU A 356 17.48 -46.42 -14.99
CA LEU A 356 17.36 -45.55 -13.82
C LEU A 356 18.60 -45.57 -12.94
N PHE A 357 19.45 -46.59 -13.11
CA PHE A 357 20.66 -46.79 -12.32
C PHE A 357 21.91 -46.36 -13.08
N LYS A 358 22.86 -45.79 -12.36
CA LYS A 358 24.23 -45.52 -12.80
C LYS A 358 25.18 -46.48 -12.10
N TYR A 359 26.05 -47.10 -12.88
CA TYR A 359 27.13 -47.94 -12.37
C TYR A 359 28.07 -47.10 -11.52
N VAL A 360 28.50 -47.65 -10.38
CA VAL A 360 29.44 -46.99 -9.46
C VAL A 360 30.76 -47.74 -9.45
N SER A 361 30.79 -48.95 -8.87
CA SER A 361 31.98 -49.80 -8.81
C SER A 361 31.63 -51.20 -8.30
N GLY A 362 32.33 -52.22 -8.81
CA GLY A 362 32.08 -53.62 -8.45
C GLY A 362 30.63 -53.99 -8.74
N ASN A 363 29.92 -54.58 -7.78
CA ASN A 363 28.51 -54.92 -7.98
C ASN A 363 27.54 -53.75 -7.68
N ASN A 364 28.05 -52.54 -7.43
CA ASN A 364 27.25 -51.42 -6.94
C ASN A 364 26.77 -50.51 -8.08
N CYS A 365 25.47 -50.22 -8.01
CA CYS A 365 24.78 -49.24 -8.83
C CYS A 365 24.00 -48.29 -7.93
N LYS A 366 23.69 -47.09 -8.40
CA LYS A 366 22.83 -46.15 -7.66
C LYS A 366 21.77 -45.55 -8.56
N VAL A 367 20.60 -45.23 -8.03
CA VAL A 367 19.59 -44.49 -8.78
C VAL A 367 20.16 -43.14 -9.19
N ALA A 368 20.07 -42.82 -10.48
CA ALA A 368 20.67 -41.63 -11.07
C ALA A 368 20.02 -40.34 -10.55
N ASP A 369 18.71 -40.39 -10.31
CA ASP A 369 17.87 -39.27 -9.89
C ASP A 369 16.69 -39.83 -9.07
N CYS A 370 16.65 -39.55 -7.77
CA CYS A 370 15.54 -39.96 -6.90
C CYS A 370 14.30 -39.04 -7.03
N GLY A 371 14.33 -38.09 -7.97
CA GLY A 371 13.37 -37.02 -8.16
C GLY A 371 12.45 -37.11 -9.38
N VAL A 372 12.77 -37.93 -10.39
CA VAL A 372 12.05 -37.97 -11.67
C VAL A 372 12.05 -39.38 -12.29
N ASN A 373 10.95 -39.71 -13.01
CA ASN A 373 10.84 -40.73 -14.06
C ASN A 373 11.50 -42.08 -13.76
N GLY A 374 10.81 -42.89 -12.94
CA GLY A 374 11.02 -44.34 -12.88
C GLY A 374 11.20 -44.91 -11.48
N ALA A 375 11.57 -44.07 -10.51
CA ALA A 375 11.66 -44.48 -9.11
C ALA A 375 10.30 -44.47 -8.36
N GLY A 376 9.21 -44.17 -9.07
CA GLY A 376 7.87 -43.93 -8.50
C GLY A 376 7.03 -42.88 -9.24
N ALA A 377 7.51 -42.30 -10.35
CA ALA A 377 6.71 -41.42 -11.20
C ALA A 377 5.66 -42.23 -11.98
N SER A 378 4.46 -41.64 -12.14
CA SER A 378 3.28 -42.22 -12.81
C SER A 378 3.63 -43.05 -14.05
N GLY A 379 3.51 -44.39 -13.92
CA GLY A 379 3.66 -45.36 -15.01
C GLY A 379 4.74 -46.42 -14.82
N GLN A 380 5.66 -46.31 -13.85
CA GLN A 380 6.61 -47.39 -13.52
C GLN A 380 6.61 -47.69 -12.01
N THR A 381 6.33 -48.95 -11.66
CA THR A 381 6.28 -49.43 -10.28
C THR A 381 7.70 -49.48 -9.70
N PRO A 382 7.98 -48.82 -8.55
CA PRO A 382 9.28 -48.95 -7.90
C PRO A 382 9.60 -50.41 -7.59
N ASN A 383 10.88 -50.78 -7.64
CA ASN A 383 11.36 -52.09 -7.18
C ASN A 383 12.12 -51.95 -5.84
N GLY A 384 12.44 -53.06 -5.19
CA GLY A 384 13.13 -53.01 -3.89
C GLY A 384 14.53 -52.38 -3.95
N TRP A 385 15.22 -52.45 -5.10
CA TRP A 385 16.50 -51.76 -5.30
C TRP A 385 16.36 -50.25 -5.35
N ILE A 386 15.30 -49.74 -5.96
CA ILE A 386 14.96 -48.31 -5.99
C ILE A 386 14.62 -47.82 -4.59
N CYS A 387 13.79 -48.56 -3.85
CA CYS A 387 13.46 -48.24 -2.47
C CYS A 387 14.73 -48.12 -1.62
N ASN A 388 15.59 -49.13 -1.69
CA ASN A 388 16.84 -49.16 -0.93
C ASN A 388 17.79 -48.02 -1.34
N SER A 389 17.98 -47.79 -2.64
CA SER A 389 18.87 -46.74 -3.14
C SER A 389 18.38 -45.34 -2.78
N CYS A 390 17.10 -45.04 -2.93
CA CYS A 390 16.56 -43.70 -2.64
C CYS A 390 16.16 -43.48 -1.17
N ASN A 391 16.28 -44.49 -0.31
CA ASN A 391 15.95 -44.35 1.11
C ASN A 391 16.84 -43.30 1.79
N GLY A 392 16.21 -42.33 2.45
CA GLY A 392 16.92 -41.25 3.16
C GLY A 392 17.55 -40.17 2.26
N VAL A 393 17.37 -40.25 0.92
CA VAL A 393 17.83 -39.20 0.01
C VAL A 393 16.95 -37.96 0.16
N ALA A 394 17.55 -36.82 0.48
CA ALA A 394 16.83 -35.55 0.65
C ALA A 394 16.07 -35.17 -0.62
N GLY A 395 14.79 -34.83 -0.49
CA GLY A 395 13.94 -34.45 -1.61
C GLY A 395 13.47 -35.60 -2.51
N SER A 396 13.85 -36.85 -2.19
CA SER A 396 13.39 -38.05 -2.90
C SER A 396 11.88 -38.08 -3.04
N LYS A 397 11.40 -38.43 -4.23
CA LYS A 397 9.98 -38.67 -4.51
C LYS A 397 9.58 -40.13 -4.27
N VAL A 398 10.54 -40.98 -3.93
CA VAL A 398 10.30 -42.35 -3.48
C VAL A 398 9.85 -42.33 -2.02
N ALA A 399 8.79 -43.06 -1.69
CA ALA A 399 8.35 -43.19 -0.29
C ALA A 399 9.50 -43.68 0.60
N ALA A 400 9.55 -43.20 1.84
CA ALA A 400 10.58 -43.63 2.78
C ALA A 400 10.47 -45.13 3.09
N GLY A 401 11.62 -45.80 3.17
CA GLY A 401 11.66 -47.25 3.34
C GLY A 401 12.61 -47.92 2.35
N ASN A 402 13.31 -48.95 2.83
CA ASN A 402 14.29 -49.70 2.06
C ASN A 402 13.72 -50.98 1.41
N LEU A 403 12.44 -51.30 1.64
CA LEU A 403 11.78 -52.51 1.16
C LEU A 403 10.62 -52.15 0.25
N LEU A 404 10.33 -52.96 -0.78
CA LEU A 404 9.10 -52.84 -1.56
C LEU A 404 8.01 -53.71 -0.94
N ASN A 405 6.97 -53.09 -0.37
CA ASN A 405 5.78 -53.77 0.14
C ASN A 405 4.56 -53.44 -0.75
N GLY A 406 4.07 -54.44 -1.48
CA GLY A 406 3.06 -54.24 -2.52
C GLY A 406 3.60 -53.34 -3.63
N SER A 407 3.03 -52.14 -3.78
CA SER A 407 3.41 -51.15 -4.80
C SER A 407 4.19 -49.95 -4.25
N SER A 408 4.53 -49.95 -2.96
CA SER A 408 5.15 -48.81 -2.27
C SER A 408 6.36 -49.21 -1.45
N CYS A 409 7.31 -48.29 -1.30
CA CYS A 409 8.43 -48.50 -0.39
C CYS A 409 7.98 -48.38 1.07
N SER A 410 8.55 -49.22 1.94
CA SER A 410 8.22 -49.32 3.35
C SER A 410 9.46 -49.64 4.19
N ALA A 411 9.46 -49.21 5.45
CA ALA A 411 10.50 -49.57 6.41
C ALA A 411 10.38 -51.03 6.90
N ALA A 412 9.21 -51.64 6.74
CA ALA A 412 8.93 -53.02 7.14
C ALA A 412 7.99 -53.73 6.16
N CYS A 413 8.14 -55.04 6.05
CA CYS A 413 7.14 -55.88 5.39
C CYS A 413 5.91 -56.06 6.29
N SER A 414 4.77 -56.39 5.69
CA SER A 414 3.57 -56.77 6.42
C SER A 414 3.78 -58.08 7.19
N ASP A 415 2.97 -58.32 8.23
CA ASP A 415 3.07 -59.52 9.05
C ASP A 415 3.10 -60.80 8.21
N GLY A 416 4.04 -61.69 8.51
CA GLY A 416 4.23 -62.96 7.78
C GLY A 416 5.01 -62.85 6.46
N GLN A 417 5.45 -61.64 6.08
CA GLN A 417 6.32 -61.41 4.92
C GLN A 417 7.76 -61.09 5.34
N THR A 418 8.70 -61.40 4.46
CA THR A 418 10.12 -61.06 4.62
C THR A 418 10.68 -60.55 3.29
N ALA A 419 11.65 -59.64 3.36
CA ALA A 419 12.42 -59.17 2.22
C ALA A 419 13.90 -59.42 2.48
N THR A 420 14.61 -59.93 1.47
CA THR A 420 16.04 -60.24 1.53
C THR A 420 16.71 -59.74 0.26
N ALA A 421 18.04 -59.75 0.21
CA ALA A 421 18.78 -59.52 -1.03
C ALA A 421 18.37 -60.50 -2.13
N ALA A 422 18.07 -61.76 -1.78
CA ALA A 422 17.60 -62.77 -2.73
C ALA A 422 16.20 -62.48 -3.29
N SER A 423 15.32 -61.83 -2.51
CA SER A 423 14.03 -61.35 -3.00
C SER A 423 14.11 -59.96 -3.64
N ASN A 424 15.31 -59.45 -3.92
CA ASN A 424 15.55 -58.10 -4.44
C ASN A 424 14.89 -57.02 -3.56
N TRP A 425 14.86 -57.24 -2.25
CA TRP A 425 14.21 -56.38 -1.25
C TRP A 425 12.70 -56.20 -1.45
N VAL A 426 12.06 -57.13 -2.15
CA VAL A 426 10.59 -57.22 -2.25
C VAL A 426 10.06 -58.04 -1.10
N CYS A 427 9.04 -57.53 -0.41
CA CYS A 427 8.31 -58.23 0.63
C CYS A 427 7.52 -59.37 0.00
N GLN A 428 7.90 -60.59 0.35
CA GLN A 428 7.26 -61.81 -0.10
C GLN A 428 6.79 -62.58 1.11
N ALA A 429 5.67 -63.30 1.00
CA ALA A 429 5.28 -64.26 2.03
C ALA A 429 6.47 -65.18 2.27
N GLY A 430 6.90 -65.30 3.52
CA GLY A 430 8.03 -66.14 3.83
C GLY A 430 7.74 -67.54 3.32
N ASN A 431 8.53 -68.04 2.37
CA ASN A 431 8.72 -69.48 2.28
C ASN A 431 9.44 -69.82 3.58
N GLN A 432 8.66 -70.10 4.62
CA GLN A 432 9.14 -70.76 5.83
C GLN A 432 9.71 -72.09 5.33
N GLY A 433 10.98 -72.07 4.91
CA GLY A 433 11.72 -73.26 4.58
C GLY A 433 11.86 -74.00 5.88
N THR A 434 10.88 -74.82 6.23
CA THR A 434 10.86 -75.80 7.33
C THR A 434 11.80 -75.40 8.47
N ALA A 435 11.62 -74.19 9.01
CA ALA A 435 12.26 -73.84 10.26
C ALA A 435 11.46 -74.63 11.29
N SER A 436 12.04 -75.75 11.72
CA SER A 436 11.57 -76.62 12.78
C SER A 436 10.86 -75.78 13.84
N THR A 437 9.53 -75.75 13.77
CA THR A 437 8.71 -75.34 14.89
C THR A 437 8.98 -76.38 15.96
N THR A 438 9.93 -76.11 16.84
CA THR A 438 10.00 -76.79 18.13
C THR A 438 8.65 -76.55 18.77
N ASN A 439 7.87 -77.61 18.69
CA ASN A 439 6.44 -77.62 18.80
C ASN A 439 6.12 -77.33 20.27
N LYS A 440 5.68 -76.10 20.59
CA LYS A 440 5.23 -75.74 21.94
C LYS A 440 4.12 -76.68 22.43
N ASN A 441 3.40 -77.33 21.51
CA ASN A 441 2.42 -78.37 21.82
C ASN A 441 3.05 -79.72 22.18
N LEU A 442 4.27 -80.04 21.72
CA LEU A 442 4.96 -81.26 22.13
C LEU A 442 5.49 -81.16 23.56
N LEU A 443 5.92 -79.97 24.01
CA LEU A 443 6.28 -79.75 25.42
C LEU A 443 5.05 -79.90 26.34
N ALA A 444 3.88 -79.43 25.90
CA ALA A 444 2.63 -79.60 26.65
C ALA A 444 2.17 -81.07 26.69
N VAL A 445 2.32 -81.82 25.59
CA VAL A 445 1.99 -83.25 25.54
C VAL A 445 2.96 -84.08 26.39
N ILE A 446 4.26 -83.75 26.41
CA ILE A 446 5.24 -84.42 27.28
C ILE A 446 4.94 -84.12 28.76
N LEU A 447 4.56 -82.89 29.12
CA LEU A 447 4.17 -82.55 30.50
C LEU A 447 2.90 -83.27 30.95
N VAL A 448 1.91 -83.42 30.06
CA VAL A 448 0.67 -84.18 30.34
C VAL A 448 0.96 -85.67 30.49
N LEU A 449 1.84 -86.24 29.65
CA LEU A 449 2.25 -87.65 29.76
C LEU A 449 3.09 -87.94 31.01
N GLN A 450 3.93 -87.00 31.47
CA GLN A 450 4.65 -87.15 32.74
C GLN A 450 3.73 -87.01 33.97
N PHE A 451 2.65 -86.23 33.88
CA PHE A 451 1.65 -86.16 34.94
C PHE A 451 0.79 -87.44 35.03
N ILE A 452 0.48 -88.09 33.91
CA ILE A 452 -0.31 -89.34 33.89
C ILE A 452 0.50 -90.51 34.49
N SER A 453 1.81 -90.57 34.27
CA SER A 453 2.70 -91.58 34.86
C SER A 453 2.93 -91.44 36.37
N PHE A 454 2.45 -90.35 36.98
CA PHE A 454 2.51 -90.13 38.43
C PHE A 454 1.19 -90.47 39.14
N ILE A 455 0.12 -90.73 38.38
CA ILE A 455 -1.24 -90.99 38.89
C ILE A 455 -1.66 -92.47 38.71
N LEU A 456 -0.95 -93.22 37.87
CA LEU A 456 -1.01 -94.69 37.76
C LEU A 456 0.18 -95.30 38.49
#